data_AF-K5WV87-F1
#
_entry.id   AF-K5WV87-F1
#
_cell.length_a   1.000
_cell.length_b   1.000
_cell.length_c   1.000
_cell.angle_alpha   90.00
_cell.angle_beta   90.00
_cell.angle_gamma   90.00
#
_symmetry.space_group_name_H-M   'P 1'
#
loop_
_entity.id
_entity.type
_entity.pdbx_description
1 polymer ?
#
loop_
_entity_poly.entity_id
_entity_poly.type
_entity_poly.pdbx_seq_one_letter_code
_entity_poly.pdbx_strand_id
1 'polypeptide(L)'
;MNSTTKGQKFAFRTLCILSFNVGRSWETTTSILGQYANHYDIILFQEPGWRGVRKQPSTRNPEGDTAYGPPLNESWTPHTPAFDATKNIMEPVDEHPRVLTYTHKRLDIFNPKLRTDIIKHCEISLVTVYLKQGDHIKTIDIMNVYNDGRTREAVAALESLDDRIPLVDICAGDFNIHNRTWNENAAHLDPTIWGDRLKDIMNEMGLEYTIPDNPNQPTRAPHTIDEDNIPLSITTSTRHNDDTEIPPSIIDLVFTSEEISLSELFKLHVCENDADRMASDHFPIQITIPFSKDDVVYYVTKLDPDNEEDYEGEIGDKLGNLAEERESINSREELEEVVEEVSRIFEKAWSNWTEEVKVTGKGKSWWNKECTRAFNNLRDEENPKGKKDMDKYSDFRRVVKDVKKANYEKKIHEIASTRGRPWDLMPWVRERKMPATESLLDDQGRACVDKEHLFQTLHTAYNSANNRPTNLERMLRQNTHEDCQTLRHDCQRQYRSRTLATTLQIFGFSHHPEAEQTIVQ
;
A
#
# COMPACT_ATOMS: atom_id res chain seq x y z
N MET A 1 -6.49 -18.17 36.92
CA MET A 1 -6.57 -16.70 36.94
C MET A 1 -5.93 -16.19 35.66
N ASN A 2 -6.72 -15.94 34.62
CA ASN A 2 -6.28 -15.30 33.38
C ASN A 2 -7.37 -14.29 33.02
N SER A 3 -7.21 -13.06 33.51
CA SER A 3 -8.03 -11.93 33.08
C SER A 3 -7.61 -11.54 31.67
N THR A 4 -8.45 -11.84 30.69
CA THR A 4 -8.36 -11.27 29.35
C THR A 4 -8.67 -9.78 29.42
N THR A 5 -7.62 -8.96 29.52
CA THR A 5 -7.71 -7.50 29.45
C THR A 5 -8.19 -7.06 28.06
N LYS A 6 -9.34 -6.39 28.04
CA LYS A 6 -9.89 -5.67 26.88
C LYS A 6 -8.94 -4.54 26.46
N GLY A 7 -8.80 -4.34 25.15
CA GLY A 7 -8.06 -3.24 24.54
C GLY A 7 -6.56 -3.52 24.41
N GLN A 8 -6.15 -4.28 23.39
CA GLN A 8 -4.75 -4.49 23.08
C GLN A 8 -4.11 -3.12 22.80
N LYS A 9 -3.19 -2.68 23.65
CA LYS A 9 -2.37 -1.49 23.43
C LYS A 9 -1.46 -1.81 22.25
N PHE A 10 -1.58 -1.08 21.14
CA PHE A 10 -0.54 -1.08 20.12
C PHE A 10 0.48 -0.07 20.60
N ALA A 11 1.45 -0.55 21.35
CA ALA A 11 2.66 0.18 21.65
C ALA A 11 3.68 -0.29 20.62
N PHE A 12 4.10 0.61 19.73
CA PHE A 12 5.14 0.30 18.76
C PHE A 12 6.49 0.75 19.32
N ARG A 13 7.13 -0.14 20.07
CA ARG A 13 8.54 0.05 20.45
C ARG A 13 9.48 -0.44 19.35
N THR A 14 9.04 -1.48 18.64
CA THR A 14 9.76 -2.11 17.53
C THR A 14 8.81 -2.38 16.37
N LEU A 15 9.36 -2.48 15.16
CA LEU A 15 8.66 -3.07 14.01
C LEU A 15 9.24 -4.44 13.70
N CYS A 16 8.37 -5.43 13.50
CA CYS A 16 8.76 -6.75 13.01
C CYS A 16 8.58 -6.80 11.49
N ILE A 17 9.65 -7.05 10.76
CA ILE A 17 9.69 -7.11 9.30
C ILE A 17 10.04 -8.54 8.89
N LEU A 18 9.34 -9.07 7.89
CA LEU A 18 9.67 -10.34 7.24
C LEU A 18 10.20 -10.05 5.83
N SER A 19 11.42 -10.46 5.50
CA SER A 19 11.91 -10.46 4.11
C SER A 19 11.90 -11.88 3.56
N PHE A 20 11.29 -12.08 2.40
CA PHE A 20 11.14 -13.43 1.85
C PHE A 20 10.98 -13.45 0.33
N ASN A 21 11.91 -14.10 -0.36
CA ASN A 21 11.74 -14.46 -1.76
C ASN A 21 10.78 -15.66 -1.87
N VAL A 22 9.64 -15.46 -2.52
CA VAL A 22 8.58 -16.47 -2.63
C VAL A 22 8.57 -17.23 -3.96
N GLY A 23 9.58 -17.04 -4.81
CA GLY A 23 9.76 -17.81 -6.05
C GLY A 23 8.56 -17.73 -7.00
N ARG A 24 7.92 -16.55 -7.12
CA ARG A 24 6.72 -16.29 -7.93
C ARG A 24 5.48 -17.08 -7.50
N SER A 25 5.50 -17.67 -6.31
CA SER A 25 4.39 -18.49 -5.80
C SER A 25 3.25 -17.64 -5.25
N TRP A 26 2.11 -17.66 -5.93
CA TRP A 26 0.87 -17.02 -5.48
C TRP A 26 0.35 -17.65 -4.18
N GLU A 27 0.41 -18.97 -4.10
CA GLU A 27 -0.02 -19.77 -2.95
C GLU A 27 0.81 -19.43 -1.71
N THR A 28 2.14 -19.36 -1.85
CA THR A 28 3.04 -18.97 -0.76
C THR A 28 2.75 -17.54 -0.32
N THR A 29 2.70 -16.57 -1.25
CA THR A 29 2.39 -15.17 -0.94
C THR A 29 1.08 -15.03 -0.16
N THR A 30 0.01 -15.69 -0.61
CA THR A 30 -1.31 -15.64 0.04
C THR A 30 -1.30 -16.31 1.42
N SER A 31 -0.58 -17.43 1.56
CA SER A 31 -0.49 -18.18 2.82
C SER A 31 0.25 -17.38 3.89
N ILE A 32 1.39 -16.77 3.52
CA ILE A 32 2.20 -15.91 4.40
C ILE A 32 1.35 -14.73 4.91
N LEU A 33 0.62 -14.04 4.02
CA LEU A 33 -0.27 -12.94 4.40
C LEU A 33 -1.36 -13.37 5.39
N GLY A 34 -1.89 -14.58 5.24
CA GLY A 34 -2.91 -15.13 6.14
C GLY A 34 -2.35 -15.56 7.49
N GLN A 35 -1.28 -16.34 7.49
CA GLN A 35 -0.70 -16.95 8.70
C GLN A 35 -0.01 -15.91 9.58
N TYR A 36 0.71 -14.97 8.98
CA TYR A 36 1.59 -14.07 9.72
C TYR A 36 1.03 -12.68 10.01
N ALA A 37 -0.28 -12.45 9.76
CA ALA A 37 -0.96 -11.19 10.07
C ALA A 37 -0.78 -10.70 11.52
N ASN A 38 -0.61 -11.61 12.48
CA ASN A 38 -0.42 -11.24 13.90
C ASN A 38 1.05 -11.25 14.36
N HIS A 39 1.99 -11.55 13.46
CA HIS A 39 3.41 -11.76 13.80
C HIS A 39 4.32 -10.65 13.30
N TYR A 40 4.02 -10.09 12.12
CA TYR A 40 4.82 -9.02 11.52
C TYR A 40 4.01 -7.73 11.36
N ASP A 41 4.74 -6.64 11.23
CA ASP A 41 4.28 -5.31 10.90
C ASP A 41 4.39 -5.04 9.40
N ILE A 42 5.46 -5.53 8.78
CA ILE A 42 5.81 -5.30 7.38
C ILE A 42 6.30 -6.60 6.76
N ILE A 43 5.96 -6.84 5.49
CA ILE A 43 6.48 -7.96 4.70
C ILE A 43 7.09 -7.42 3.41
N LEU A 44 8.34 -7.80 3.15
CA LEU A 44 9.10 -7.50 1.95
C LEU A 44 9.16 -8.79 1.11
N PHE A 45 8.33 -8.87 0.08
CA PHE A 45 8.38 -9.99 -0.86
C PHE A 45 9.31 -9.69 -2.01
N GLN A 46 10.14 -10.66 -2.35
CA GLN A 46 10.85 -10.74 -3.63
C GLN A 46 10.22 -11.84 -4.49
N GLU A 47 10.21 -11.64 -5.79
CA GLU A 47 9.48 -12.45 -6.76
C GLU A 47 8.03 -12.77 -6.34
N PRO A 48 7.17 -11.77 -6.08
CA PRO A 48 5.79 -12.03 -5.69
C PRO A 48 5.01 -12.73 -6.81
N GLY A 49 4.05 -13.58 -6.44
CA GLY A 49 3.12 -14.16 -7.40
C GLY A 49 2.11 -13.12 -7.91
N TRP A 50 1.94 -13.04 -9.23
CA TRP A 50 0.94 -12.18 -9.89
C TRP A 50 -0.16 -13.02 -10.56
N ARG A 51 -1.43 -12.66 -10.35
CA ARG A 51 -2.58 -13.29 -11.02
C ARG A 51 -3.60 -12.25 -11.45
N GLY A 52 -4.45 -12.62 -12.40
CA GLY A 52 -5.64 -11.83 -12.77
C GLY A 52 -6.60 -11.75 -11.58
N VAL A 53 -6.71 -10.58 -10.95
CA VAL A 53 -7.50 -10.39 -9.72
C VAL A 53 -8.92 -9.94 -10.03
N ARG A 54 -9.15 -9.27 -11.16
CA ARG A 54 -10.48 -8.78 -11.56
C ARG A 54 -10.61 -8.63 -13.07
N LYS A 55 -11.85 -8.54 -13.56
CA LYS A 55 -12.16 -8.01 -14.89
C LYS A 55 -12.68 -6.59 -14.75
N GLN A 56 -12.10 -5.64 -15.48
CA GLN A 56 -12.47 -4.23 -15.43
C GLN A 56 -13.12 -3.82 -16.77
N PRO A 57 -14.43 -3.55 -16.80
CA PRO A 57 -15.12 -3.08 -18.00
C PRO A 57 -14.42 -1.85 -18.59
N SER A 58 -14.14 -1.88 -19.90
CA SER A 58 -13.51 -0.78 -20.62
C SER A 58 -14.42 -0.29 -21.75
N THR A 59 -14.14 0.90 -22.30
CA THR A 59 -14.91 1.44 -23.44
C THR A 59 -14.80 0.56 -24.70
N ARG A 60 -13.81 -0.34 -24.76
CA ARG A 60 -13.57 -1.30 -25.84
C ARG A 60 -14.07 -2.71 -25.52
N ASN A 61 -14.12 -3.09 -24.24
CA ASN A 61 -14.54 -4.40 -23.79
C ASN A 61 -15.56 -4.31 -22.63
N PRO A 62 -16.87 -4.44 -22.93
CA PRO A 62 -17.93 -4.42 -21.92
C PRO A 62 -17.87 -5.58 -20.91
N GLU A 63 -17.25 -6.69 -21.27
CA GLU A 63 -17.06 -7.86 -20.37
C GLU A 63 -15.87 -7.68 -19.42
N GLY A 64 -15.03 -6.69 -19.71
CA GLY A 64 -13.91 -6.24 -18.90
C GLY A 64 -12.60 -6.97 -19.14
N ASP A 65 -11.54 -6.18 -19.16
CA ASP A 65 -10.17 -6.64 -19.33
C ASP A 65 -9.63 -7.18 -18.00
N THR A 66 -8.89 -8.29 -18.03
CA THR A 66 -8.34 -8.88 -16.81
C THR A 66 -7.24 -7.97 -16.26
N ALA A 67 -7.50 -7.36 -15.10
CA ALA A 67 -6.49 -6.63 -14.36
C ALA A 67 -5.72 -7.59 -13.45
N TYR A 68 -4.40 -7.60 -13.63
CA TYR A 68 -3.46 -8.35 -12.81
C TYR A 68 -3.10 -7.53 -11.57
N GLY A 69 -2.85 -8.20 -10.46
CA GLY A 69 -2.54 -7.53 -9.21
C GLY A 69 -2.06 -8.53 -8.17
N PRO A 70 -1.58 -8.04 -7.02
CA PRO A 70 -1.08 -8.91 -5.99
C PRO A 70 -2.21 -9.44 -5.09
N PRO A 71 -1.96 -10.46 -4.26
CA PRO A 71 -2.96 -10.98 -3.32
C PRO A 71 -3.46 -9.89 -2.35
N LEU A 72 -4.77 -9.67 -2.30
CA LEU A 72 -5.38 -8.75 -1.34
C LEU A 72 -5.75 -9.50 -0.06
N ASN A 73 -5.43 -8.92 1.10
CA ASN A 73 -5.77 -9.46 2.41
C ASN A 73 -6.44 -8.40 3.29
N GLU A 74 -7.32 -8.83 4.21
CA GLU A 74 -8.03 -7.92 5.11
C GLU A 74 -7.13 -7.18 6.09
N SER A 75 -5.96 -7.74 6.43
CA SER A 75 -5.04 -7.21 7.44
C SER A 75 -3.90 -6.38 6.85
N TRP A 76 -3.68 -6.45 5.54
CA TRP A 76 -2.50 -5.91 4.87
C TRP A 76 -2.85 -4.90 3.78
N THR A 77 -1.95 -3.95 3.57
CA THR A 77 -2.01 -2.95 2.51
C THR A 77 -0.80 -3.15 1.59
N PRO A 78 -0.99 -3.57 0.32
CA PRO A 78 0.10 -3.66 -0.66
C PRO A 78 0.52 -2.28 -1.16
N HIS A 79 1.83 -2.07 -1.24
CA HIS A 79 2.44 -0.87 -1.81
C HIS A 79 2.82 -1.13 -3.27
N THR A 80 1.90 -0.81 -4.18
CA THR A 80 2.10 -0.93 -5.63
C THR A 80 2.05 0.45 -6.28
N PRO A 81 2.83 0.71 -7.33
CA PRO A 81 2.67 1.92 -8.14
C PRO A 81 1.23 2.09 -8.65
N ALA A 82 0.81 3.32 -8.96
CA ALA A 82 -0.52 3.57 -9.49
C ALA A 82 -0.76 2.73 -10.76
N PHE A 83 -1.83 1.95 -10.73
CA PHE A 83 -2.19 1.05 -11.84
C PHE A 83 -2.65 1.88 -13.05
N ASP A 84 -1.86 1.87 -14.11
CA ASP A 84 -2.23 2.50 -15.37
C ASP A 84 -3.21 1.61 -16.12
N ALA A 85 -4.51 1.88 -15.96
CA ALA A 85 -5.58 1.16 -16.64
C ALA A 85 -5.56 1.31 -18.17
N THR A 86 -4.73 2.20 -18.73
CA THR A 86 -4.59 2.37 -20.19
C THR A 86 -3.53 1.45 -20.80
N LYS A 87 -2.62 0.93 -19.99
CA LYS A 87 -1.73 -0.17 -20.38
C LYS A 87 -2.52 -1.47 -20.26
N ASN A 88 -3.22 -1.83 -21.33
CA ASN A 88 -3.71 -3.19 -21.51
C ASN A 88 -2.52 -4.13 -21.32
N ILE A 89 -2.55 -4.91 -20.24
CA ILE A 89 -1.48 -5.84 -19.86
C ILE A 89 -1.46 -6.98 -20.89
N MET A 90 -0.72 -6.76 -21.97
CA MET A 90 -0.23 -7.75 -22.91
C MET A 90 1.22 -7.39 -23.25
N GLU A 91 2.07 -7.25 -22.24
CA GLU A 91 3.53 -7.31 -22.36
C GLU A 91 4.06 -8.18 -21.21
N PRO A 92 5.21 -8.86 -21.36
CA PRO A 92 5.47 -10.17 -20.76
C PRO A 92 5.48 -10.17 -19.23
N VAL A 93 5.40 -11.36 -18.63
CA VAL A 93 5.48 -11.62 -17.18
C VAL A 93 6.64 -10.85 -16.51
N ASP A 94 7.69 -10.56 -17.27
CA ASP A 94 8.90 -9.82 -16.87
C ASP A 94 8.70 -8.31 -16.60
N GLU A 95 7.56 -7.70 -16.96
CA GLU A 95 7.28 -6.29 -16.66
C GLU A 95 6.59 -6.05 -15.31
N HIS A 96 6.17 -7.11 -14.63
CA HIS A 96 5.60 -6.96 -13.29
C HIS A 96 6.68 -6.56 -12.27
N PRO A 97 6.33 -5.78 -11.24
CA PRO A 97 7.24 -5.55 -10.14
C PRO A 97 7.72 -6.89 -9.55
N ARG A 98 9.03 -7.06 -9.49
CA ARG A 98 9.73 -8.22 -8.91
C ARG A 98 9.88 -8.10 -7.40
N VAL A 99 9.49 -6.96 -6.84
CA VAL A 99 9.38 -6.74 -5.40
C VAL A 99 8.01 -6.20 -5.03
N LEU A 100 7.54 -6.53 -3.83
CA LEU A 100 6.31 -6.00 -3.28
C LEU A 100 6.37 -5.88 -1.76
N THR A 101 6.08 -4.69 -1.26
CA THR A 101 6.03 -4.42 0.18
C THR A 101 4.59 -4.37 0.67
N TYR A 102 4.30 -5.06 1.77
CA TYR A 102 3.03 -4.97 2.49
C TYR A 102 3.24 -4.36 3.85
N THR A 103 2.36 -3.44 4.24
CA THR A 103 2.27 -2.97 5.62
C THR A 103 0.99 -3.47 6.26
N HIS A 104 1.08 -3.91 7.50
CA HIS A 104 -0.10 -4.27 8.27
C HIS A 104 -0.96 -3.01 8.48
N LYS A 105 -2.28 -3.11 8.37
CA LYS A 105 -3.20 -1.95 8.51
C LYS A 105 -3.17 -1.27 9.87
N ARG A 106 -2.53 -1.90 10.85
CA ARG A 106 -2.24 -1.26 12.15
C ARG A 106 -1.24 -0.12 12.03
N LEU A 107 -0.43 -0.13 10.96
CA LEU A 107 0.50 0.93 10.62
C LEU A 107 -0.15 2.05 9.78
N ASP A 108 -1.41 1.94 9.37
CA ASP A 108 -2.08 2.98 8.55
C ASP A 108 -2.05 4.36 9.25
N ILE A 109 -2.00 4.37 10.59
CA ILE A 109 -1.84 5.57 11.42
C ILE A 109 -0.52 6.33 11.17
N PHE A 110 0.52 5.61 10.71
CA PHE A 110 1.84 6.16 10.35
C PHE A 110 1.94 6.51 8.87
N ASN A 111 0.81 6.46 8.15
CA ASN A 111 0.69 6.82 6.75
C ASN A 111 1.81 6.23 5.87
N PRO A 112 2.00 4.90 5.81
CA PRO A 112 3.09 4.32 5.03
C PRO A 112 2.93 4.68 3.55
N LYS A 113 4.01 5.15 2.91
CA LYS A 113 3.99 5.59 1.51
C LYS A 113 5.06 4.93 0.67
N LEU A 114 4.66 4.47 -0.51
CA LEU A 114 5.58 4.10 -1.58
C LEU A 114 6.20 5.37 -2.18
N ARG A 115 7.54 5.40 -2.25
CA ARG A 115 8.34 6.55 -2.71
C ARG A 115 8.80 6.40 -4.16
N THR A 116 7.85 6.29 -5.09
CA THR A 116 8.15 6.28 -6.53
C THR A 116 8.70 7.60 -7.06
N ASP A 117 8.64 8.67 -6.26
CA ASP A 117 9.30 9.94 -6.49
C ASP A 117 10.83 9.87 -6.35
N ILE A 118 11.32 9.00 -5.45
CA ILE A 118 12.76 8.79 -5.27
C ILE A 118 13.25 7.73 -6.24
N ILE A 119 12.59 6.56 -6.23
CA ILE A 119 12.99 5.43 -7.07
C ILE A 119 11.77 4.72 -7.64
N LYS A 120 11.71 4.68 -8.97
CA LYS A 120 10.69 3.94 -9.72
C LYS A 120 11.38 2.83 -10.51
N HIS A 121 11.46 1.65 -9.91
CA HIS A 121 12.11 0.47 -10.50
C HIS A 121 11.24 -0.78 -10.29
N CYS A 122 11.28 -1.75 -11.20
CA CYS A 122 10.49 -2.99 -11.04
C CYS A 122 11.08 -3.91 -9.96
N GLU A 123 12.39 -3.84 -9.72
CA GLU A 123 13.08 -4.70 -8.75
C GLU A 123 13.44 -4.00 -7.43
N ILE A 124 13.03 -2.73 -7.24
CA ILE A 124 13.26 -1.99 -5.99
C ILE A 124 11.98 -1.27 -5.58
N SER A 125 11.62 -1.38 -4.29
CA SER A 125 10.55 -0.58 -3.69
C SER A 125 11.03 0.08 -2.41
N LEU A 126 10.79 1.38 -2.29
CA LEU A 126 11.08 2.17 -1.10
C LEU A 126 9.77 2.58 -0.43
N VAL A 127 9.57 2.19 0.83
CA VAL A 127 8.40 2.57 1.63
C VAL A 127 8.85 3.37 2.84
N THR A 128 8.32 4.59 2.97
CA THR A 128 8.52 5.46 4.13
C THR A 128 7.39 5.28 5.13
N VAL A 129 7.71 5.10 6.41
CA VAL A 129 6.77 5.14 7.54
C VAL A 129 7.00 6.43 8.33
N TYR A 130 5.95 7.20 8.60
CA TYR A 130 6.05 8.52 9.25
C TYR A 130 5.66 8.42 10.73
N LEU A 131 6.56 8.86 11.60
CA LEU A 131 6.38 8.90 13.04
C LEU A 131 6.35 10.36 13.54
N LYS A 132 5.19 10.82 14.01
CA LYS A 132 5.07 12.14 14.64
C LYS A 132 5.51 12.07 16.11
N GLN A 133 6.59 12.76 16.47
CA GLN A 133 7.08 12.93 17.83
C GLN A 133 6.99 14.42 18.22
N GLY A 134 5.88 14.80 18.85
CA GLY A 134 5.59 16.22 19.13
C GLY A 134 5.47 17.03 17.84
N ASP A 135 6.30 18.05 17.70
CA ASP A 135 6.37 18.93 16.52
C ASP A 135 7.29 18.39 15.41
N HIS A 136 8.05 17.32 15.67
CA HIS A 136 8.99 16.75 14.70
C HIS A 136 8.41 15.48 14.06
N ILE A 137 8.66 15.29 12.77
CA ILE A 137 8.34 14.07 12.03
C ILE A 137 9.65 13.29 11.84
N LYS A 138 9.76 12.12 12.47
CA LYS A 138 10.80 11.12 12.15
C LYS A 138 10.26 10.22 11.04
N THR A 139 11.07 9.89 10.06
CA THR A 139 10.75 8.89 9.03
C THR A 139 11.52 7.61 9.29
N ILE A 140 10.98 6.49 8.82
CA ILE A 140 11.72 5.24 8.67
C ILE A 140 11.58 4.77 7.24
N ASP A 141 12.70 4.73 6.52
CA ASP A 141 12.79 4.39 5.12
C ASP A 141 13.23 2.93 4.94
N ILE A 142 12.33 2.12 4.39
CA ILE A 142 12.47 0.67 4.27
C ILE A 142 12.53 0.30 2.79
N MET A 143 13.66 -0.25 2.36
CA MET A 143 13.93 -0.64 0.99
C MET A 143 13.87 -2.16 0.82
N ASN A 144 13.08 -2.60 -0.15
CA ASN A 144 13.01 -3.99 -0.61
C ASN A 144 13.66 -4.10 -1.99
N VAL A 145 14.60 -5.03 -2.12
CA VAL A 145 15.38 -5.24 -3.35
C VAL A 145 15.28 -6.68 -3.81
N TYR A 146 15.09 -6.86 -5.10
CA TYR A 146 15.42 -8.08 -5.81
C TYR A 146 16.47 -7.70 -6.86
N ASN A 147 17.60 -8.38 -6.90
CA ASN A 147 18.59 -8.14 -7.94
C ASN A 147 18.70 -9.43 -8.77
N ASP A 148 18.36 -9.34 -10.05
CA ASP A 148 18.51 -10.47 -10.97
C ASP A 148 20.01 -10.75 -11.17
N GLY A 149 20.44 -11.98 -10.88
CA GLY A 149 21.83 -12.39 -11.02
C GLY A 149 22.39 -12.25 -12.45
N ARG A 150 21.52 -12.15 -13.47
CA ARG A 150 21.90 -12.00 -14.89
C ARG A 150 22.00 -10.55 -15.33
N THR A 151 20.99 -9.73 -15.03
CA THR A 151 20.92 -8.35 -15.53
C THR A 151 21.56 -7.35 -14.57
N ARG A 152 21.44 -7.60 -13.26
CA ARG A 152 21.96 -6.76 -12.17
C ARG A 152 21.45 -5.32 -12.22
N GLU A 153 20.25 -5.14 -12.76
CA GLU A 153 19.64 -3.84 -12.97
C GLU A 153 19.35 -3.11 -11.66
N ALA A 154 18.94 -3.83 -10.61
CA ALA A 154 18.76 -3.24 -9.28
C ALA A 154 20.03 -2.58 -8.75
N VAL A 155 21.18 -3.25 -8.80
CA VAL A 155 22.46 -2.68 -8.33
C VAL A 155 22.87 -1.47 -9.15
N ALA A 156 22.71 -1.52 -10.47
CA ALA A 156 22.98 -0.38 -11.35
C ALA A 156 22.03 0.80 -11.08
N ALA A 157 20.76 0.51 -10.79
CA ALA A 157 19.78 1.51 -10.41
C ALA A 157 20.17 2.18 -9.09
N LEU A 158 20.57 1.42 -8.06
CA LEU A 158 21.04 1.95 -6.79
C LEU A 158 22.26 2.86 -6.94
N GLU A 159 23.23 2.46 -7.76
CA GLU A 159 24.42 3.28 -8.05
C GLU A 159 24.08 4.60 -8.78
N SER A 160 23.02 4.60 -9.60
CA SER A 160 22.57 5.81 -10.30
C SER A 160 21.77 6.78 -9.44
N LEU A 161 21.42 6.36 -8.22
CA LEU A 161 20.79 7.22 -7.24
C LEU A 161 21.88 8.08 -6.57
N ASP A 162 22.08 9.25 -7.16
CA ASP A 162 22.93 10.34 -6.64
C ASP A 162 22.43 10.87 -5.26
N ASP A 163 22.80 12.10 -4.85
CA ASP A 163 22.35 12.84 -3.63
C ASP A 163 20.82 12.90 -3.34
N ARG A 164 19.98 12.24 -4.14
CA ARG A 164 18.51 12.21 -4.07
C ARG A 164 17.94 11.19 -3.08
N ILE A 165 18.76 10.28 -2.54
CA ILE A 165 18.25 9.27 -1.60
C ILE A 165 18.15 9.88 -0.20
N PRO A 166 16.99 9.80 0.49
CA PRO A 166 16.96 9.98 1.93
C PRO A 166 17.87 8.92 2.59
N LEU A 167 18.40 9.20 3.77
CA LEU A 167 19.14 8.19 4.54
C LEU A 167 18.23 6.98 4.75
N VAL A 168 18.47 5.91 4.00
CA VAL A 168 17.70 4.67 4.10
C VAL A 168 18.05 4.04 5.44
N ASP A 169 17.04 3.61 6.19
CA ASP A 169 17.26 3.02 7.51
C ASP A 169 17.57 1.53 7.39
N ILE A 170 16.88 0.85 6.47
CA ILE A 170 17.05 -0.58 6.24
C ILE A 170 16.82 -0.93 4.77
N CYS A 171 17.72 -1.75 4.23
CA CYS A 171 17.60 -2.37 2.92
C CYS A 171 17.68 -3.89 3.06
N ALA A 172 16.67 -4.61 2.57
CA ALA A 172 16.63 -6.07 2.65
C ALA A 172 16.07 -6.70 1.37
N GLY A 173 16.53 -7.90 1.06
CA GLY A 173 15.96 -8.72 0.00
C GLY A 173 16.97 -9.66 -0.64
N ASP A 174 16.65 -10.16 -1.83
CA ASP A 174 17.46 -11.13 -2.57
C ASP A 174 18.37 -10.41 -3.55
N PHE A 175 19.67 -10.45 -3.29
CA PHE A 175 20.66 -9.76 -4.11
C PHE A 175 21.24 -10.64 -5.21
N ASN A 176 21.05 -11.96 -5.18
CA ASN A 176 21.75 -12.92 -6.05
C ASN A 176 23.25 -12.62 -6.23
N ILE A 177 23.94 -12.13 -5.19
CA ILE A 177 25.37 -11.82 -5.19
C ILE A 177 26.08 -12.64 -4.13
N HIS A 178 27.17 -13.28 -4.53
CA HIS A 178 28.02 -14.05 -3.64
C HIS A 178 29.27 -13.24 -3.23
N ASN A 179 29.60 -13.19 -1.94
CA ASN A 179 30.82 -12.57 -1.43
C ASN A 179 31.30 -13.26 -0.16
N ARG A 180 32.62 -13.24 0.07
CA ARG A 180 33.25 -13.80 1.28
C ARG A 180 32.82 -13.13 2.57
N THR A 181 32.33 -11.89 2.50
CA THR A 181 31.86 -11.10 3.65
C THR A 181 30.68 -11.79 4.35
N TRP A 182 29.75 -12.39 3.58
CA TRP A 182 28.56 -13.06 4.13
C TRP A 182 28.54 -14.57 3.88
N ASN A 183 29.41 -15.10 3.02
CA ASN A 183 29.58 -16.53 2.82
C ASN A 183 31.05 -16.84 2.58
N GLU A 184 31.78 -17.31 3.59
CA GLU A 184 33.22 -17.59 3.48
C GLU A 184 33.58 -18.52 2.32
N ASN A 185 32.67 -19.44 1.97
CA ASN A 185 32.85 -20.41 0.89
C ASN A 185 32.49 -19.85 -0.50
N ALA A 186 31.95 -18.64 -0.61
CA ALA A 186 31.49 -18.03 -1.86
C ALA A 186 32.59 -17.64 -2.85
N ALA A 187 33.87 -17.82 -2.49
CA ALA A 187 35.04 -17.37 -3.24
C ALA A 187 35.08 -17.78 -4.73
N HIS A 188 34.35 -18.81 -5.12
CA HIS A 188 34.35 -19.41 -6.45
C HIS A 188 33.02 -19.24 -7.21
N LEU A 189 31.99 -18.64 -6.59
CA LEU A 189 30.62 -18.63 -7.13
C LEU A 189 30.27 -17.36 -7.93
N ASP A 190 30.92 -16.23 -7.65
CA ASP A 190 30.70 -14.96 -8.36
C ASP A 190 32.00 -14.14 -8.37
N PRO A 191 32.30 -13.30 -9.40
CA PRO A 191 33.41 -12.37 -9.32
C PRO A 191 33.24 -11.45 -8.10
N THR A 192 34.24 -11.44 -7.22
CA THR A 192 34.22 -10.74 -5.92
C THR A 192 33.87 -9.25 -6.04
N ILE A 193 34.15 -8.67 -7.21
CA ILE A 193 33.86 -7.28 -7.60
C ILE A 193 32.41 -6.86 -7.37
N TRP A 194 31.42 -7.75 -7.54
CA TRP A 194 30.01 -7.37 -7.40
C TRP A 194 29.59 -7.25 -5.94
N GLY A 195 30.10 -8.14 -5.09
CA GLY A 195 29.88 -8.02 -3.66
C GLY A 195 30.59 -6.82 -3.06
N ASP A 196 31.81 -6.52 -3.53
CA ASP A 196 32.55 -5.34 -3.07
C ASP A 196 31.86 -4.05 -3.56
N ARG A 197 31.42 -3.99 -4.82
CA ARG A 197 30.64 -2.86 -5.36
C ARG A 197 29.32 -2.65 -4.62
N LEU A 198 28.59 -3.73 -4.29
CA LEU A 198 27.37 -3.62 -3.50
C LEU A 198 27.65 -3.01 -2.13
N LYS A 199 28.75 -3.41 -1.48
CA LYS A 199 29.15 -2.83 -0.19
C LYS A 199 29.48 -1.35 -0.30
N ASP A 200 30.19 -0.95 -1.36
CA ASP A 200 30.52 0.47 -1.59
C ASP A 200 29.24 1.30 -1.77
N ILE A 201 28.30 0.83 -2.59
CA ILE A 201 26.98 1.47 -2.80
C ILE A 201 26.22 1.59 -1.47
N MET A 202 26.13 0.50 -0.70
CA MET A 202 25.40 0.51 0.59
C MET A 202 26.07 1.47 1.58
N ASN A 203 27.39 1.50 1.63
CA ASN A 203 28.14 2.41 2.50
C ASN A 203 27.94 3.88 2.10
N GLU A 204 27.90 4.19 0.79
CA GLU A 204 27.56 5.53 0.29
C GLU A 204 26.14 5.95 0.69
N MET A 205 25.21 4.99 0.81
CA MET A 205 23.86 5.20 1.33
C MET A 205 23.79 5.27 2.87
N GLY A 206 24.91 5.11 3.59
CA GLY A 206 24.97 5.09 5.05
C GLY A 206 24.51 3.78 5.68
N LEU A 207 24.55 2.68 4.92
CA LEU A 207 24.11 1.35 5.32
C LEU A 207 25.29 0.37 5.42
N GLU A 208 25.24 -0.49 6.43
CA GLU A 208 26.24 -1.55 6.64
C GLU A 208 25.61 -2.94 6.61
N TYR A 209 26.36 -3.92 6.08
CA TYR A 209 25.93 -5.31 6.08
C TYR A 209 25.76 -5.81 7.52
N THR A 210 24.59 -6.38 7.79
CA THR A 210 24.25 -6.88 9.12
C THR A 210 24.35 -8.40 9.16
N ILE A 211 25.12 -8.91 10.11
CA ILE A 211 25.29 -10.34 10.35
C ILE A 211 24.10 -10.86 11.19
N PRO A 212 23.38 -11.91 10.76
CA PRO A 212 22.30 -12.51 11.55
C PRO A 212 22.85 -13.22 12.79
N ASP A 213 21.98 -13.50 13.77
CA ASP A 213 22.34 -14.25 14.98
C ASP A 213 22.77 -15.71 14.70
N ASN A 214 22.38 -16.25 13.55
CA ASN A 214 22.78 -17.54 13.00
C ASN A 214 23.54 -17.39 11.66
N PRO A 215 24.78 -16.85 11.67
CA PRO A 215 25.53 -16.46 10.45
C PRO A 215 25.85 -17.60 9.48
N ASN A 216 25.78 -18.85 9.94
CA ASN A 216 26.06 -20.02 9.12
C ASN A 216 24.79 -20.61 8.46
N GLN A 217 23.61 -20.08 8.77
CA GLN A 217 22.35 -20.53 8.16
C GLN A 217 22.28 -20.02 6.71
N PRO A 218 22.13 -20.92 5.71
CA PRO A 218 21.91 -20.48 4.34
C PRO A 218 20.57 -19.75 4.21
N THR A 219 20.53 -18.71 3.38
CA THR A 219 19.28 -18.01 3.05
C THR A 219 18.59 -18.64 1.85
N ARG A 220 19.31 -19.45 1.06
CA ARG A 220 18.77 -20.26 -0.02
C ARG A 220 19.36 -21.65 0.03
N ALA A 221 18.50 -22.67 -0.07
CA ALA A 221 18.92 -24.06 -0.25
C ALA A 221 17.91 -24.82 -1.12
N PRO A 222 18.37 -25.72 -2.00
CA PRO A 222 17.46 -26.55 -2.79
C PRO A 222 16.54 -27.39 -1.89
N HIS A 223 15.36 -27.73 -2.41
CA HIS A 223 14.53 -28.76 -1.78
C HIS A 223 15.16 -30.13 -2.01
N THR A 224 15.94 -30.63 -1.06
CA THR A 224 16.43 -32.02 -1.07
C THR A 224 15.31 -32.94 -0.60
N ILE A 225 14.55 -33.47 -1.57
CA ILE A 225 13.55 -34.50 -1.37
C ILE A 225 14.15 -35.82 -1.85
N ASP A 226 14.10 -36.89 -1.05
CA ASP A 226 14.45 -38.22 -1.56
C ASP A 226 13.37 -38.77 -2.52
N GLU A 227 13.65 -39.90 -3.18
CA GLU A 227 12.70 -40.57 -4.10
C GLU A 227 11.36 -40.96 -3.42
N ASP A 228 11.31 -40.94 -2.08
CA ASP A 228 10.16 -41.32 -1.24
C ASP A 228 9.43 -40.11 -0.61
N ASN A 229 9.71 -38.87 -1.06
CA ASN A 229 9.13 -37.63 -0.53
C ASN A 229 9.46 -37.31 0.94
N ILE A 230 10.59 -37.80 1.46
CA ILE A 230 11.06 -37.50 2.80
C ILE A 230 12.07 -36.34 2.74
N PRO A 231 11.93 -35.29 3.58
CA PRO A 231 12.92 -34.22 3.66
C PRO A 231 14.28 -34.79 4.12
N LEU A 232 15.30 -34.72 3.26
CA LEU A 232 16.67 -34.95 3.71
C LEU A 232 17.06 -33.80 4.63
N SER A 233 17.37 -34.12 5.89
CA SER A 233 17.87 -33.12 6.83
C SER A 233 19.12 -32.45 6.25
N ILE A 234 19.25 -31.14 6.45
CA ILE A 234 20.34 -30.23 6.03
C ILE A 234 21.75 -30.69 6.53
N THR A 235 21.85 -31.82 7.25
CA THR A 235 23.07 -32.24 7.97
C THR A 235 23.90 -33.35 7.32
N THR A 236 23.54 -33.87 6.14
CA THR A 236 24.36 -34.92 5.50
C THR A 236 24.95 -34.46 4.19
N SER A 237 26.23 -34.09 4.25
CA SER A 237 27.16 -34.15 3.13
C SER A 237 27.26 -35.59 2.63
N THR A 238 26.34 -36.04 1.78
CA THR A 238 26.41 -37.36 1.16
C THR A 238 26.35 -37.23 -0.35
N ARG A 239 27.56 -37.04 -0.91
CA ARG A 239 28.08 -37.75 -2.09
C ARG A 239 27.03 -38.14 -3.14
N HIS A 240 26.77 -37.24 -4.08
CA HIS A 240 26.69 -37.61 -5.48
C HIS A 240 27.40 -36.55 -6.32
N ASN A 241 28.37 -37.00 -7.12
CA ASN A 241 29.03 -36.21 -8.16
C ASN A 241 28.02 -36.01 -9.31
N ASP A 242 27.01 -35.19 -9.10
CA ASP A 242 26.26 -34.61 -10.20
C ASP A 242 26.54 -33.10 -10.16
N ASP A 243 27.18 -32.59 -11.21
CA ASP A 243 27.63 -31.19 -11.35
C ASP A 243 26.44 -30.19 -11.50
N THR A 244 25.24 -30.58 -11.06
CA THR A 244 23.96 -29.89 -11.26
C THR A 244 23.27 -29.47 -9.97
N GLU A 245 23.73 -29.90 -8.79
CA GLU A 245 23.17 -29.44 -7.51
C GLU A 245 23.75 -28.08 -7.10
N ILE A 246 22.91 -27.05 -7.12
CA ILE A 246 23.29 -25.71 -6.65
C ILE A 246 23.45 -25.77 -5.12
N PRO A 247 24.64 -25.46 -4.58
CA PRO A 247 24.87 -25.58 -3.14
C PRO A 247 24.06 -24.53 -2.35
N PRO A 248 23.77 -24.79 -1.05
CA PRO A 248 23.22 -23.78 -0.16
C PRO A 248 24.06 -22.51 -0.17
N SER A 249 23.40 -21.35 -0.13
CA SER A 249 24.06 -20.06 -0.28
C SER A 249 23.38 -18.97 0.56
N ILE A 250 24.14 -17.90 0.79
CA ILE A 250 23.68 -16.68 1.45
C ILE A 250 23.68 -15.60 0.37
N ILE A 251 22.49 -15.23 -0.07
CA ILE A 251 22.25 -14.25 -1.14
C ILE A 251 21.12 -13.28 -0.81
N ASP A 252 20.31 -13.60 0.20
CA ASP A 252 19.36 -12.70 0.80
C ASP A 252 20.06 -11.93 1.92
N LEU A 253 20.16 -10.61 1.78
CA LEU A 253 21.00 -9.77 2.63
C LEU A 253 20.17 -8.69 3.31
N VAL A 254 20.65 -8.23 4.46
CA VAL A 254 20.08 -7.11 5.21
C VAL A 254 21.20 -6.11 5.50
N PHE A 255 20.97 -4.87 5.10
CA PHE A 255 21.82 -3.72 5.39
C PHE A 255 21.05 -2.73 6.25
N THR A 256 21.69 -2.17 7.27
CA THR A 256 21.05 -1.25 8.23
C THR A 256 21.90 -0.02 8.48
N SER A 257 21.25 1.08 8.86
CA SER A 257 21.94 2.29 9.31
C SER A 257 22.66 2.07 10.64
N GLU A 258 23.63 2.94 10.95
CA GLU A 258 24.34 2.91 12.24
C GLU A 258 23.37 3.04 13.43
N GLU A 259 22.32 3.86 13.32
CA GLU A 259 21.32 4.03 14.39
C GLU A 259 20.58 2.72 14.70
N ILE A 260 20.24 1.95 13.67
CA ILE A 260 19.52 0.67 13.82
C ILE A 260 20.47 -0.41 14.33
N SER A 261 21.64 -0.55 13.71
CA SER A 261 22.60 -1.63 14.04
C SER A 261 23.13 -1.55 15.47
N LEU A 262 23.31 -0.34 16.02
CA LEU A 262 23.75 -0.13 17.39
C LEU A 262 22.64 -0.29 18.45
N SER A 263 21.38 -0.46 18.03
CA SER A 263 20.25 -0.56 18.95
C SER A 263 20.14 -1.95 19.59
N GLU A 264 19.99 -2.02 20.92
CA GLU A 264 19.73 -3.27 21.64
C GLU A 264 18.38 -3.93 21.26
N LEU A 265 17.49 -3.17 20.62
CA LEU A 265 16.19 -3.68 20.16
C LEU A 265 16.28 -4.32 18.78
N PHE A 266 17.39 -4.12 18.07
CA PHE A 266 17.59 -4.69 16.76
C PHE A 266 17.85 -6.19 16.85
N LYS A 267 17.17 -6.97 16.00
CA LYS A 267 17.37 -8.42 15.89
C LYS A 267 17.25 -8.85 14.44
N LEU A 268 18.12 -9.75 14.03
CA LEU A 268 18.13 -10.33 12.70
C LEU A 268 18.33 -11.84 12.82
N HIS A 269 17.40 -12.61 12.27
CA HIS A 269 17.38 -14.07 12.35
C HIS A 269 16.91 -14.68 11.03
N VAL A 270 17.61 -15.69 10.53
CA VAL A 270 17.18 -16.47 9.36
C VAL A 270 16.40 -17.69 9.84
N CYS A 271 15.16 -17.89 9.35
CA CYS A 271 14.37 -19.07 9.73
C CYS A 271 15.07 -20.37 9.32
N GLU A 272 15.18 -21.33 10.24
CA GLU A 272 15.88 -22.59 10.01
C GLU A 272 14.94 -23.75 9.61
N ASN A 273 13.64 -23.60 9.89
CA ASN A 273 12.68 -24.67 9.66
C ASN A 273 12.27 -24.75 8.19
N ASP A 274 12.43 -25.93 7.60
CA ASP A 274 12.07 -26.23 6.21
C ASP A 274 10.59 -25.97 5.90
N ALA A 275 9.71 -26.08 6.89
CA ALA A 275 8.30 -25.76 6.71
C ALA A 275 8.06 -24.26 6.47
N ASP A 276 8.95 -23.39 6.94
CA ASP A 276 8.78 -21.93 6.85
C ASP A 276 9.08 -21.40 5.44
N ARG A 277 9.91 -22.10 4.66
CA ARG A 277 10.15 -21.79 3.24
C ARG A 277 8.99 -22.18 2.32
N MET A 278 8.03 -22.97 2.80
CA MET A 278 6.86 -23.42 2.04
C MET A 278 7.26 -24.05 0.68
N ALA A 279 6.92 -23.41 -0.43
CA ALA A 279 7.26 -23.86 -1.79
C ALA A 279 8.47 -23.10 -2.40
N SER A 280 9.11 -22.22 -1.63
CA SER A 280 10.30 -21.47 -2.04
C SER A 280 11.57 -22.23 -1.65
N ASP A 281 12.63 -22.09 -2.45
CA ASP A 281 13.98 -22.53 -2.08
C ASP A 281 14.72 -21.52 -1.18
N HIS A 282 14.10 -20.38 -0.86
CA HIS A 282 14.64 -19.39 0.07
C HIS A 282 14.05 -19.54 1.48
N PHE A 283 14.85 -19.21 2.49
CA PHE A 283 14.42 -19.14 3.87
C PHE A 283 13.96 -17.71 4.22
N PRO A 284 12.82 -17.54 4.90
CA PRO A 284 12.41 -16.22 5.36
C PRO A 284 13.40 -15.62 6.37
N ILE A 285 13.63 -14.31 6.27
CA ILE A 285 14.46 -13.55 7.21
C ILE A 285 13.55 -12.71 8.10
N GLN A 286 13.69 -12.88 9.41
CA GLN A 286 13.00 -12.09 10.43
C GLN A 286 13.89 -10.94 10.88
N ILE A 287 13.35 -9.73 10.81
CA ILE A 287 14.06 -8.51 11.17
C ILE A 287 13.22 -7.75 12.19
N THR A 288 13.81 -7.35 13.30
CA THR A 288 13.18 -6.47 14.28
C THR A 288 14.00 -5.19 14.35
N ILE A 289 13.37 -4.04 14.11
CA ILE A 289 14.03 -2.73 14.18
C ILE A 289 13.43 -1.87 15.30
N PRO A 290 14.22 -0.98 15.93
CA PRO A 290 13.68 0.03 16.83
C PRO A 290 12.74 0.96 16.07
N PHE A 291 11.59 1.28 16.65
CA PHE A 291 10.60 2.17 16.04
C PHE A 291 10.42 3.47 16.82
N SER A 292 10.30 3.37 18.15
CA SER A 292 10.15 4.51 19.03
C SER A 292 10.83 4.25 20.37
N LYS A 293 11.33 5.33 21.00
CA LYS A 293 11.90 5.28 22.35
C LYS A 293 10.83 4.99 23.41
N ASP A 294 9.61 5.47 23.19
CA ASP A 294 8.46 5.28 24.06
C ASP A 294 7.36 4.44 23.39
N ASP A 295 6.52 3.79 24.20
CA ASP A 295 5.30 3.12 23.76
C ASP A 295 4.35 4.13 23.11
N VAL A 296 4.37 4.24 21.78
CA VAL A 296 3.49 5.19 21.09
C VAL A 296 2.08 4.63 21.08
N VAL A 297 1.22 5.18 21.94
CA VAL A 297 -0.21 4.87 21.99
C VAL A 297 -0.96 5.92 21.18
N TYR A 298 -1.52 5.51 20.03
CA TYR A 298 -2.38 6.40 19.24
C TYR A 298 -3.85 6.24 19.60
N TYR A 299 -4.50 7.38 19.78
CA TYR A 299 -5.93 7.54 19.91
C TYR A 299 -6.49 8.04 18.58
N VAL A 300 -7.61 7.49 18.12
CA VAL A 300 -8.39 8.10 17.03
C VAL A 300 -9.55 8.82 17.69
N THR A 301 -9.59 10.14 17.55
CA THR A 301 -10.77 10.93 17.92
C THR A 301 -11.91 10.54 16.99
N LYS A 302 -13.01 10.03 17.55
CA LYS A 302 -14.18 9.61 16.80
C LYS A 302 -15.41 10.32 17.37
N LEU A 303 -16.23 10.89 16.49
CA LEU A 303 -17.57 11.34 16.81
C LEU A 303 -18.50 10.12 16.92
N ASP A 304 -19.17 9.97 18.07
CA ASP A 304 -20.24 8.98 18.23
C ASP A 304 -21.43 9.42 17.35
N PRO A 305 -21.99 8.55 16.47
CA PRO A 305 -23.18 8.89 15.69
C PRO A 305 -24.36 9.36 16.54
N ASP A 306 -24.43 8.95 17.80
CA ASP A 306 -25.48 9.40 18.72
C ASP A 306 -25.29 10.87 19.16
N ASN A 307 -24.08 11.43 19.00
CA ASN A 307 -23.72 12.81 19.36
C ASN A 307 -23.61 13.73 18.12
N GLU A 308 -23.90 13.22 16.90
CA GLU A 308 -23.73 13.97 15.65
C GLU A 308 -24.66 15.19 15.60
N GLU A 309 -25.91 15.04 16.04
CA GLU A 309 -26.91 16.11 16.10
C GLU A 309 -26.51 17.22 17.10
N ASP A 310 -25.95 16.83 18.26
CA ASP A 310 -25.47 17.79 19.26
C ASP A 310 -24.20 18.51 18.80
N TYR A 311 -23.30 17.82 18.09
CA TYR A 311 -22.12 18.42 17.46
C TYR A 311 -22.49 19.42 16.37
N GLU A 312 -23.43 19.06 15.49
CA GLU A 312 -23.96 19.96 14.47
C GLU A 312 -24.69 21.16 15.09
N GLY A 313 -25.44 20.93 16.17
CA GLY A 313 -26.11 21.98 16.94
C GLY A 313 -25.15 22.99 17.54
N GLU A 314 -24.08 22.53 18.22
CA GLU A 314 -23.07 23.42 18.81
C GLU A 314 -22.35 24.26 17.73
N ILE A 315 -22.06 23.68 16.56
CA ILE A 315 -21.48 24.41 15.44
C ILE A 315 -22.48 25.43 14.89
N GLY A 316 -23.73 25.01 14.66
CA GLY A 316 -24.79 25.86 14.14
C GLY A 316 -25.04 27.08 15.01
N ASP A 317 -25.16 26.88 16.32
CA ASP A 317 -25.38 27.95 17.29
C ASP A 317 -24.19 28.93 17.33
N LYS A 318 -22.96 28.43 17.35
CA LYS A 318 -21.76 29.27 17.40
C LYS A 318 -21.50 30.02 16.10
N LEU A 319 -21.74 29.39 14.95
CA LEU A 319 -21.65 30.06 13.66
C LEU A 319 -22.77 31.10 13.48
N GLY A 320 -23.98 30.82 13.98
CA GLY A 320 -25.09 31.77 14.02
C GLY A 320 -24.71 33.02 14.81
N ASN A 321 -24.21 32.84 16.03
CA ASN A 321 -23.74 33.95 16.86
C ASN A 321 -22.61 34.75 16.20
N LEU A 322 -21.64 34.07 15.57
CA LEU A 322 -20.55 34.73 14.86
C LEU A 322 -21.05 35.56 13.66
N ALA A 323 -22.05 35.06 12.94
CA ALA A 323 -22.68 35.78 11.83
C ALA A 323 -23.49 37.00 12.30
N GLU A 324 -24.14 36.92 13.46
CA GLU A 324 -24.85 38.05 14.07
C GLU A 324 -23.89 39.12 14.61
N GLU A 325 -22.75 38.73 15.20
CA GLU A 325 -21.74 39.67 15.70
C GLU A 325 -20.96 40.37 14.58
N ARG A 326 -20.87 39.74 13.40
CA ARG A 326 -20.08 40.22 12.26
C ARG A 326 -20.99 40.50 11.05
N GLU A 327 -21.87 41.49 11.17
CA GLU A 327 -22.82 41.91 10.12
C GLU A 327 -22.16 42.30 8.78
N SER A 328 -20.89 42.72 8.78
CA SER A 328 -20.12 42.96 7.54
C SER A 328 -18.62 42.74 7.73
N ILE A 329 -17.98 42.11 6.75
CA ILE A 329 -16.53 41.91 6.67
C ILE A 329 -16.02 42.87 5.61
N ASN A 330 -15.24 43.88 6.02
CA ASN A 330 -14.85 45.00 5.15
C ASN A 330 -13.34 45.05 4.86
N SER A 331 -12.56 44.12 5.42
CA SER A 331 -11.12 44.01 5.20
C SER A 331 -10.65 42.56 5.09
N ARG A 332 -9.43 42.36 4.57
CA ARG A 332 -8.79 41.04 4.50
C ARG A 332 -8.45 40.53 5.90
N GLU A 333 -8.00 41.43 6.77
CA GLU A 333 -7.58 41.12 8.14
C GLU A 333 -8.79 40.64 8.97
N GLU A 334 -9.95 41.27 8.81
CA GLU A 334 -11.20 40.81 9.42
C GLU A 334 -11.65 39.45 8.86
N LEU A 335 -11.42 39.18 7.57
CA LEU A 335 -11.75 37.88 6.98
C LEU A 335 -10.87 36.77 7.58
N GLU A 336 -9.57 37.01 7.73
CA GLU A 336 -8.64 36.06 8.36
C GLU A 336 -9.03 35.80 9.83
N GLU A 337 -9.38 36.85 10.59
CA GLU A 337 -9.86 36.73 11.97
C GLU A 337 -11.14 35.88 12.07
N VAL A 338 -12.10 36.09 11.17
CA VAL A 338 -13.34 35.30 11.11
C VAL A 338 -13.04 33.85 10.75
N VAL A 339 -12.15 33.59 9.79
CA VAL A 339 -11.78 32.22 9.39
C VAL A 339 -11.05 31.47 10.51
N GLU A 340 -10.17 32.15 11.25
CA GLU A 340 -9.54 31.58 12.45
C GLU A 340 -10.59 31.24 13.52
N GLU A 341 -11.55 32.12 13.75
CA GLU A 341 -12.58 31.89 14.77
C GLU A 341 -13.54 30.76 14.35
N VAL A 342 -13.89 30.66 13.07
CA VAL A 342 -14.59 29.49 12.53
C VAL A 342 -13.79 28.22 12.79
N SER A 343 -12.49 28.23 12.50
CA SER A 343 -11.62 27.06 12.73
C SER A 343 -11.61 26.67 14.21
N ARG A 344 -11.52 27.63 15.13
CA ARG A 344 -11.60 27.39 16.58
C ARG A 344 -12.96 26.83 17.01
N ILE A 345 -14.06 27.29 16.42
CA ILE A 345 -15.41 26.74 16.69
C ILE A 345 -15.44 25.26 16.33
N PHE A 346 -14.96 24.88 15.15
CA PHE A 346 -14.88 23.48 14.72
C PHE A 346 -13.94 22.66 15.61
N GLU A 347 -12.74 23.13 15.92
CA GLU A 347 -11.80 22.42 16.80
C GLU A 347 -12.35 22.20 18.21
N LYS A 348 -13.03 23.21 18.76
CA LYS A 348 -13.62 23.14 20.10
C LYS A 348 -14.84 22.22 20.13
N ALA A 349 -15.73 22.32 19.14
CA ALA A 349 -16.86 21.40 19.01
C ALA A 349 -16.36 19.96 18.81
N TRP A 350 -15.35 19.76 17.96
CA TRP A 350 -14.74 18.45 17.75
C TRP A 350 -14.16 17.90 19.06
N SER A 351 -13.43 18.71 19.82
CA SER A 351 -12.86 18.29 21.10
C SER A 351 -13.92 17.97 22.17
N ASN A 352 -15.06 18.68 22.15
CA ASN A 352 -16.15 18.47 23.10
C ASN A 352 -16.95 17.19 22.84
N TRP A 353 -17.15 16.86 21.56
CA TRP A 353 -18.08 15.80 21.15
C TRP A 353 -17.41 14.53 20.63
N THR A 354 -16.09 14.56 20.38
CA THR A 354 -15.35 13.36 20.04
C THR A 354 -14.77 12.67 21.26
N GLU A 355 -14.83 11.33 21.23
CA GLU A 355 -14.14 10.50 22.20
C GLU A 355 -12.82 10.02 21.59
N GLU A 356 -11.77 10.00 22.41
CA GLU A 356 -10.52 9.31 22.06
C GLU A 356 -10.74 7.79 22.07
N VAL A 357 -11.11 7.26 20.91
CA VAL A 357 -11.33 5.83 20.76
C VAL A 357 -10.01 5.16 20.42
N LYS A 358 -9.59 4.25 21.30
CA LYS A 358 -8.48 3.36 21.03
C LYS A 358 -8.79 2.48 19.82
N VAL A 359 -7.98 2.60 18.77
CA VAL A 359 -8.11 1.74 17.58
C VAL A 359 -7.78 0.31 18.00
N THR A 360 -8.79 -0.54 18.03
CA THR A 360 -8.60 -1.99 18.14
C THR A 360 -9.01 -2.58 16.81
N GLY A 361 -8.09 -3.30 16.14
CA GLY A 361 -8.31 -3.91 14.81
C GLY A 361 -9.43 -4.96 14.74
N LYS A 362 -10.23 -5.12 15.81
CA LYS A 362 -11.37 -6.04 15.93
C LYS A 362 -12.66 -5.32 16.38
N GLY A 363 -12.73 -4.00 16.23
CA GLY A 363 -13.95 -3.23 16.49
C GLY A 363 -15.07 -3.64 15.56
N LYS A 364 -16.07 -4.38 16.07
CA LYS A 364 -17.27 -4.71 15.31
C LYS A 364 -18.14 -3.45 15.23
N SER A 365 -18.35 -2.91 14.04
CA SER A 365 -19.13 -1.68 13.81
C SER A 365 -20.58 -1.73 14.31
N TRP A 366 -21.09 -2.93 14.61
CA TRP A 366 -22.42 -3.17 15.14
C TRP A 366 -22.43 -3.34 16.67
N TRP A 367 -21.29 -3.31 17.36
CA TRP A 367 -21.23 -3.52 18.81
C TRP A 367 -21.55 -2.24 19.57
N ASN A 368 -22.58 -2.24 20.42
CA ASN A 368 -23.06 -1.07 21.16
C ASN A 368 -23.00 -1.25 22.70
N LYS A 369 -23.47 -0.23 23.45
CA LYS A 369 -23.53 -0.23 24.92
C LYS A 369 -24.36 -1.41 25.48
N GLU A 370 -25.42 -1.84 24.78
CA GLU A 370 -26.25 -2.98 25.18
C GLU A 370 -25.50 -4.31 25.07
N CYS A 371 -24.75 -4.52 23.98
CA CYS A 371 -23.88 -5.67 23.81
C CYS A 371 -22.82 -5.75 24.92
N THR A 372 -22.28 -4.59 25.33
CA THR A 372 -21.32 -4.49 26.43
C THR A 372 -21.94 -4.84 27.78
N ARG A 373 -23.17 -4.35 28.05
CA ARG A 373 -23.92 -4.67 29.26
C ARG A 373 -24.25 -6.17 29.34
N ALA A 374 -24.79 -6.75 28.26
CA ALA A 374 -25.10 -8.18 28.20
C ALA A 374 -23.84 -9.06 28.34
N PHE A 375 -22.72 -8.63 27.76
CA PHE A 375 -21.44 -9.32 27.92
C PHE A 375 -20.90 -9.24 29.35
N ASN A 376 -21.04 -8.10 30.03
CA ASN A 376 -20.60 -7.95 31.41
C ASN A 376 -21.47 -8.78 32.37
N ASN A 377 -22.79 -8.84 32.15
CA ASN A 377 -23.70 -9.70 32.93
C ASN A 377 -23.38 -11.20 32.76
N LEU A 378 -22.94 -11.61 31.56
CA LEU A 378 -22.43 -12.97 31.33
C LEU A 378 -21.14 -13.26 32.13
N ARG A 379 -20.38 -12.22 32.50
CA ARG A 379 -19.06 -12.29 33.13
C ARG A 379 -19.10 -12.19 34.66
N ASP A 380 -20.28 -12.11 35.29
CA ASP A 380 -20.41 -12.00 36.76
C ASP A 380 -19.56 -13.07 37.48
N GLU A 381 -18.70 -12.61 38.40
CA GLU A 381 -17.63 -13.38 39.04
C GLU A 381 -18.11 -14.39 40.10
N GLU A 382 -19.41 -14.43 40.40
CA GLU A 382 -19.99 -15.29 41.46
C GLU A 382 -20.24 -16.75 41.04
N ASN A 383 -19.72 -17.21 39.90
CA ASN A 383 -19.86 -18.59 39.45
C ASN A 383 -18.54 -19.38 39.61
N PRO A 384 -18.23 -19.92 40.81
CA PRO A 384 -16.96 -20.59 41.12
C PRO A 384 -16.77 -21.95 40.42
N LYS A 385 -17.69 -22.36 39.53
CA LYS A 385 -17.67 -23.68 38.88
C LYS A 385 -17.77 -23.65 37.36
N GLY A 386 -17.29 -22.63 36.66
CA GLY A 386 -17.00 -22.69 35.21
C GLY A 386 -18.12 -23.20 34.27
N LYS A 387 -19.36 -23.36 34.76
CA LYS A 387 -20.52 -23.78 33.98
C LYS A 387 -21.07 -22.51 33.37
N LYS A 388 -21.09 -22.45 32.04
CA LYS A 388 -21.78 -21.40 31.30
C LYS A 388 -23.22 -21.36 31.77
N ASP A 389 -23.62 -20.25 32.38
CA ASP A 389 -25.02 -19.93 32.61
C ASP A 389 -25.67 -19.82 31.23
N MET A 390 -26.44 -20.85 30.87
CA MET A 390 -27.00 -20.98 29.53
C MET A 390 -28.08 -19.94 29.25
N ASP A 391 -28.74 -19.42 30.29
CA ASP A 391 -29.76 -18.39 30.17
C ASP A 391 -29.10 -17.04 29.91
N LYS A 392 -28.07 -16.69 30.70
CA LYS A 392 -27.24 -15.49 30.43
C LYS A 392 -26.55 -15.54 29.07
N TYR A 393 -26.10 -16.73 28.63
CA TYR A 393 -25.49 -16.91 27.31
C TYR A 393 -26.51 -16.77 26.16
N SER A 394 -27.72 -17.31 26.35
CA SER A 394 -28.84 -17.15 25.42
C SER A 394 -29.25 -15.69 25.28
N ASP A 395 -29.35 -14.97 26.41
CA ASP A 395 -29.65 -13.55 26.45
C ASP A 395 -28.57 -12.71 25.74
N PHE A 396 -27.29 -12.99 26.00
CA PHE A 396 -26.19 -12.35 25.28
C PHE A 396 -26.26 -12.60 23.77
N ARG A 397 -26.52 -13.84 23.34
CA ARG A 397 -26.68 -14.16 21.92
C ARG A 397 -27.88 -13.45 21.29
N ARG A 398 -29.00 -13.34 22.02
CA ARG A 398 -30.19 -12.63 21.56
C ARG A 398 -29.87 -11.15 21.33
N VAL A 399 -29.31 -10.47 22.33
CA VAL A 399 -28.90 -9.05 22.23
C VAL A 399 -27.93 -8.84 21.07
N VAL A 400 -26.90 -9.68 20.95
CA VAL A 400 -25.95 -9.58 19.82
C VAL A 400 -26.63 -9.78 18.46
N LYS A 401 -27.57 -10.72 18.36
CA LYS A 401 -28.30 -10.99 17.11
C LYS A 401 -29.20 -9.81 16.74
N ASP A 402 -29.91 -9.26 17.72
CA ASP A 402 -30.86 -8.16 17.51
C ASP A 402 -30.13 -6.87 17.14
N VAL A 403 -29.06 -6.52 17.86
CA VAL A 403 -28.24 -5.34 17.54
C VAL A 403 -27.57 -5.49 16.18
N LYS A 404 -27.05 -6.68 15.86
CA LYS A 404 -26.46 -6.95 14.53
C LYS A 404 -27.52 -6.80 13.44
N LYS A 405 -28.71 -7.36 13.64
CA LYS A 405 -29.83 -7.25 12.69
C LYS A 405 -30.23 -5.79 12.48
N ALA A 406 -30.46 -5.04 13.56
CA ALA A 406 -30.84 -3.63 13.51
C ALA A 406 -29.79 -2.76 12.80
N ASN A 407 -28.49 -3.01 13.04
CA ASN A 407 -27.41 -2.30 12.35
C ASN A 407 -27.44 -2.55 10.83
N TYR A 408 -27.64 -3.80 10.40
CA TYR A 408 -27.74 -4.12 8.98
C TYR A 408 -29.05 -3.61 8.36
N GLU A 409 -30.18 -3.67 9.07
CA GLU A 409 -31.45 -3.09 8.61
C GLU A 409 -31.33 -1.56 8.42
N LYS A 410 -30.70 -0.85 9.36
CA LYS A 410 -30.41 0.60 9.22
C LYS A 410 -29.57 0.88 7.97
N LYS A 411 -28.47 0.13 7.77
CA LYS A 411 -27.62 0.27 6.57
C LYS A 411 -28.37 -0.06 5.28
N ILE A 412 -29.20 -1.08 5.28
CA ILE A 412 -30.05 -1.45 4.13
C ILE A 412 -31.02 -0.32 3.81
N HIS A 413 -31.67 0.25 4.84
CA HIS A 413 -32.64 1.33 4.67
C HIS A 413 -31.99 2.63 4.18
N GLU A 414 -30.86 3.03 4.76
CA GLU A 414 -30.06 4.18 4.33
C GLU A 414 -29.64 4.05 2.86
N ILE A 415 -29.08 2.90 2.46
CA ILE A 415 -28.62 2.71 1.08
C ILE A 415 -29.79 2.64 0.10
N ALA A 416 -30.90 1.99 0.49
CA ALA A 416 -32.10 1.91 -0.33
C ALA A 416 -32.78 3.28 -0.52
N SER A 417 -32.80 4.13 0.51
CA SER A 417 -33.46 5.43 0.49
C SER A 417 -32.60 6.54 -0.11
N THR A 418 -31.29 6.58 0.18
CA THR A 418 -30.40 7.66 -0.27
C THR A 418 -29.79 7.41 -1.65
N ARG A 419 -29.57 6.15 -2.05
CA ARG A 419 -28.80 5.81 -3.27
C ARG A 419 -29.55 4.96 -4.28
N GLY A 420 -30.70 4.37 -3.90
CA GLY A 420 -31.62 3.69 -4.82
C GLY A 420 -31.10 2.41 -5.48
N ARG A 421 -29.93 1.89 -5.07
CA ARG A 421 -29.31 0.68 -5.66
C ARG A 421 -28.97 -0.34 -4.57
N PRO A 422 -29.73 -1.45 -4.46
CA PRO A 422 -29.46 -2.52 -3.50
C PRO A 422 -28.05 -3.10 -3.58
N TRP A 423 -27.41 -3.00 -4.75
CA TRP A 423 -26.07 -3.50 -5.01
C TRP A 423 -24.95 -2.67 -4.34
N ASP A 424 -25.23 -1.44 -3.90
CA ASP A 424 -24.27 -0.61 -3.16
C ASP A 424 -24.02 -1.08 -1.72
N LEU A 425 -24.82 -2.05 -1.24
CA LEU A 425 -24.61 -2.77 0.03
C LEU A 425 -23.37 -3.67 0.01
N MET A 426 -22.87 -3.96 -1.19
CA MET A 426 -21.83 -4.97 -1.39
C MET A 426 -20.50 -4.29 -1.73
N PRO A 427 -19.45 -4.42 -0.89
CA PRO A 427 -18.11 -3.89 -1.17
C PRO A 427 -17.46 -4.42 -2.46
N TRP A 428 -18.03 -5.46 -3.08
CA TRP A 428 -17.56 -6.02 -4.35
C TRP A 428 -18.18 -5.38 -5.60
N VAL A 429 -19.22 -4.54 -5.45
CA VAL A 429 -19.89 -3.86 -6.58
C VAL A 429 -19.30 -2.46 -6.83
N ARG A 430 -18.61 -1.88 -5.85
CA ARG A 430 -17.84 -0.63 -6.04
C ARG A 430 -16.58 -0.94 -6.84
N GLU A 431 -16.17 -0.02 -7.72
CA GLU A 431 -14.82 -0.01 -8.26
C GLU A 431 -13.85 0.07 -7.07
N ARG A 432 -13.24 -1.05 -6.70
CA ARG A 432 -12.19 -1.08 -5.68
C ARG A 432 -10.97 -0.41 -6.29
N LYS A 433 -10.88 0.91 -6.19
CA LYS A 433 -9.63 1.60 -6.44
C LYS A 433 -8.61 1.01 -5.46
N MET A 434 -7.48 0.55 -5.97
CA MET A 434 -6.36 0.21 -5.11
C MET A 434 -6.07 1.48 -4.28
N PRO A 435 -5.94 1.37 -2.95
CA PRO A 435 -5.62 2.55 -2.15
C PRO A 435 -4.37 3.19 -2.74
N ALA A 436 -4.40 4.52 -2.96
CA ALA A 436 -3.24 5.24 -3.44
C ALA A 436 -2.17 5.23 -2.35
N THR A 437 -1.24 4.28 -2.48
CA THR A 437 -0.11 4.10 -1.56
C THR A 437 1.10 4.92 -1.99
N GLU A 438 1.13 5.41 -3.24
CA GLU A 438 2.11 6.39 -3.68
C GLU A 438 1.93 7.75 -3.00
N SER A 439 3.05 8.44 -2.84
CA SER A 439 3.07 9.83 -2.39
C SER A 439 2.49 10.74 -3.46
N LEU A 440 1.66 11.71 -3.04
CA LEU A 440 1.24 12.79 -3.92
C LEU A 440 2.41 13.75 -4.11
N LEU A 441 2.65 14.19 -5.34
CA LEU A 441 3.75 15.09 -5.66
C LEU A 441 3.23 16.51 -5.84
N ASP A 442 4.00 17.47 -5.35
CA ASP A 442 3.77 18.88 -5.66
C ASP A 442 4.22 19.22 -7.10
N ASP A 443 4.03 20.49 -7.48
CA ASP A 443 4.40 21.01 -8.81
C ASP A 443 5.92 20.97 -9.09
N GLN A 444 6.73 20.78 -8.05
CA GLN A 444 8.18 20.65 -8.10
C GLN A 444 8.63 19.18 -8.04
N GLY A 445 7.70 18.22 -7.99
CA GLY A 445 7.97 16.79 -7.94
C GLY A 445 8.32 16.26 -6.55
N ARG A 446 8.11 17.04 -5.48
CA ARG A 446 8.40 16.64 -4.10
C ARG A 446 7.20 15.93 -3.48
N ALA A 447 7.45 14.85 -2.74
CA ALA A 447 6.41 14.14 -2.01
C ALA A 447 5.75 15.00 -0.92
N CYS A 448 4.42 15.01 -0.90
CA CYS A 448 3.61 15.61 0.15
C CYS A 448 3.60 14.66 1.37
N VAL A 449 4.43 14.97 2.35
CA VAL A 449 4.67 14.11 3.53
C VAL A 449 3.74 14.39 4.71
N ASP A 450 3.26 15.62 4.83
CA ASP A 450 2.38 16.05 5.91
C ASP A 450 1.04 16.61 5.39
N LYS A 451 0.08 16.79 6.31
CA LYS A 451 -1.28 17.24 5.98
C LYS A 451 -1.31 18.68 5.47
N GLU A 452 -0.42 19.54 5.95
CA GLU A 452 -0.38 20.95 5.58
C GLU A 452 0.17 21.10 4.17
N HIS A 453 1.29 20.45 3.86
CA HIS A 453 1.85 20.39 2.50
C HIS A 453 0.87 19.76 1.52
N LEU A 454 0.19 18.67 1.91
CA LEU A 454 -0.88 18.07 1.12
C LEU A 454 -2.02 19.08 0.85
N PHE A 455 -2.49 19.77 1.89
CA PHE A 455 -3.54 20.78 1.76
C PHE A 455 -3.09 21.92 0.85
N GLN A 456 -1.89 22.45 1.03
CA GLN A 456 -1.32 23.52 0.21
C GLN A 456 -1.18 23.10 -1.25
N THR A 457 -0.73 21.88 -1.53
CA THR A 457 -0.61 21.33 -2.90
C THR A 457 -1.99 21.23 -3.55
N LEU A 458 -2.99 20.67 -2.84
CA LEU A 458 -4.36 20.61 -3.33
C LEU A 458 -4.96 22.00 -3.52
N HIS A 459 -4.81 22.87 -2.53
CA HIS A 459 -5.31 24.24 -2.55
C HIS A 459 -4.70 25.01 -3.73
N THR A 460 -3.40 24.89 -3.96
CA THR A 460 -2.72 25.50 -5.10
C THR A 460 -3.21 24.92 -6.41
N ALA A 461 -3.35 23.60 -6.54
CA ALA A 461 -3.87 22.98 -7.76
C ALA A 461 -5.28 23.48 -8.11
N TYR A 462 -6.20 23.47 -7.14
CA TYR A 462 -7.60 23.87 -7.34
C TYR A 462 -7.81 25.39 -7.44
N ASN A 463 -7.01 26.19 -6.72
CA ASN A 463 -7.14 27.64 -6.68
C ASN A 463 -6.06 28.39 -7.49
N SER A 464 -5.23 27.68 -8.27
CA SER A 464 -4.21 28.28 -9.16
C SER A 464 -4.79 29.28 -10.16
N ALA A 465 -6.09 29.20 -10.43
CA ALA A 465 -6.81 30.10 -11.33
C ALA A 465 -7.47 31.29 -10.62
N ASN A 466 -7.50 31.34 -9.28
CA ASN A 466 -8.32 32.28 -8.53
C ASN A 466 -7.90 33.76 -8.71
N ASN A 467 -6.65 34.00 -9.11
CA ASN A 467 -6.10 35.33 -9.41
C ASN A 467 -5.84 35.57 -10.91
N ARG A 468 -6.27 34.67 -11.80
CA ARG A 468 -6.17 34.95 -13.24
C ARG A 468 -7.28 35.94 -13.61
N PRO A 469 -6.97 37.09 -14.24
CA PRO A 469 -8.00 37.99 -14.72
C PRO A 469 -8.88 37.21 -15.71
N THR A 470 -10.15 37.01 -15.36
CA THR A 470 -11.14 36.41 -16.24
C THR A 470 -11.29 37.32 -17.44
N ASN A 471 -10.62 36.99 -18.55
CA ASN A 471 -10.74 37.75 -19.78
C ASN A 471 -12.10 37.41 -20.42
N LEU A 472 -13.15 38.05 -19.91
CA LEU A 472 -14.53 37.95 -20.40
C LEU A 472 -14.62 38.25 -21.89
N GLU A 473 -13.77 39.15 -22.41
CA GLU A 473 -13.69 39.43 -23.85
C GLU A 473 -13.24 38.20 -24.65
N ARG A 474 -12.29 37.39 -24.15
CA ARG A 474 -11.82 36.18 -24.86
C ARG A 474 -12.88 35.08 -24.87
N MET A 475 -13.63 34.91 -23.77
CA MET A 475 -14.76 33.97 -23.69
C MET A 475 -15.95 34.40 -24.55
N LEU A 476 -16.21 35.71 -24.66
CA LEU A 476 -17.28 36.26 -25.51
C LEU A 476 -16.90 36.30 -27.00
N ARG A 477 -15.61 36.52 -27.33
CA ARG A 477 -15.09 36.43 -28.70
C ARG A 477 -15.12 35.00 -29.25
N GLN A 478 -14.97 33.97 -28.40
CA GLN A 478 -15.12 32.57 -28.81
C GLN A 478 -16.58 32.16 -29.07
N ASN A 479 -17.57 32.94 -28.62
CA ASN A 479 -18.99 32.66 -28.85
C ASN A 479 -19.62 33.49 -29.97
N THR A 480 -18.92 34.49 -30.53
CA THR A 480 -19.54 35.45 -31.48
C THR A 480 -18.84 35.64 -32.83
N HIS A 481 -17.77 34.91 -33.16
CA HIS A 481 -17.25 34.91 -34.53
C HIS A 481 -16.79 33.52 -35.01
N GLU A 482 -17.59 32.98 -35.93
CA GLU A 482 -17.26 32.11 -37.06
C GLU A 482 -15.94 31.31 -37.03
N ASP A 483 -16.10 30.00 -36.80
CA ASP A 483 -15.37 28.98 -37.57
C ASP A 483 -16.36 27.94 -38.13
N CYS A 484 -17.46 28.45 -38.71
CA CYS A 484 -18.54 27.64 -39.26
C CYS A 484 -18.39 27.35 -40.77
N GLN A 485 -17.26 27.68 -41.41
CA GLN A 485 -17.05 27.39 -42.85
C GLN A 485 -15.76 26.63 -43.19
N THR A 486 -14.80 26.49 -42.27
CA THR A 486 -13.55 25.75 -42.53
C THR A 486 -13.65 24.25 -42.18
N LEU A 487 -14.69 23.82 -41.46
CA LEU A 487 -14.92 22.41 -41.10
C LEU A 487 -15.86 21.65 -42.07
N ARG A 488 -16.49 22.31 -43.04
CA ARG A 488 -17.38 21.64 -44.02
C ARG A 488 -16.68 21.09 -45.26
N HIS A 489 -15.53 21.64 -45.67
CA HIS A 489 -14.80 21.12 -46.84
C HIS A 489 -13.85 19.96 -46.52
N ASP A 490 -13.28 19.91 -45.31
CA ASP A 490 -12.39 18.80 -44.90
C ASP A 490 -13.17 17.57 -44.40
N CYS A 491 -14.36 17.77 -43.82
CA CYS A 491 -15.22 16.67 -43.39
C CYS A 491 -15.89 15.94 -44.58
N GLN A 492 -16.07 16.58 -45.75
CA GLN A 492 -16.58 15.90 -46.95
C GLN A 492 -15.49 15.17 -47.78
N ARG A 493 -14.20 15.53 -47.66
CA ARG A 493 -13.10 14.80 -48.32
C ARG A 493 -12.70 13.53 -47.55
N GLN A 494 -12.72 13.54 -46.22
CA GLN A 494 -12.42 12.33 -45.44
C GLN A 494 -13.56 11.29 -45.41
N TYR A 495 -14.82 11.70 -45.60
CA TYR A 495 -15.95 10.76 -45.65
C TYR A 495 -16.08 10.03 -47.01
N ARG A 496 -15.57 10.60 -48.12
CA ARG A 496 -15.53 9.91 -49.43
C ARG A 496 -14.34 8.96 -49.60
N SER A 497 -13.23 9.19 -48.89
CA SER A 497 -12.07 8.29 -48.92
C SER A 497 -12.28 7.00 -48.10
N ARG A 498 -12.98 7.07 -46.96
CA ARG A 498 -13.25 5.89 -46.12
C ARG A 498 -14.46 5.04 -46.55
N THR A 499 -15.33 5.55 -47.42
CA THR A 499 -16.49 4.77 -47.91
C THR A 499 -16.15 3.94 -49.17
N LEU A 500 -15.07 4.25 -49.91
CA LEU A 500 -14.64 3.44 -51.06
C LEU A 500 -13.68 2.28 -50.69
N ALA A 501 -12.99 2.36 -49.54
CA ALA A 501 -12.12 1.27 -49.07
C ALA A 501 -12.89 0.10 -48.43
N THR A 502 -14.10 0.32 -47.92
CA THR A 502 -14.93 -0.74 -47.31
C THR A 502 -15.88 -1.40 -48.31
N THR A 503 -16.05 -0.88 -49.52
CA THR A 503 -16.92 -1.50 -50.56
C THR A 503 -16.14 -2.37 -51.57
N LEU A 504 -14.83 -2.16 -51.75
CA LEU A 504 -14.01 -2.99 -52.65
C LEU A 504 -13.43 -4.26 -52.02
N GLN A 505 -13.62 -4.48 -50.71
CA GLN A 505 -13.31 -5.75 -50.03
C GLN A 505 -14.51 -6.70 -49.94
N ILE A 506 -15.70 -6.26 -50.38
CA ILE A 506 -16.93 -7.07 -50.37
C ILE A 506 -17.23 -7.70 -51.75
N PHE A 507 -16.63 -7.21 -52.84
CA PHE A 507 -16.79 -7.80 -54.18
C PHE A 507 -15.41 -8.14 -54.78
N GLY A 508 -15.00 -9.40 -54.62
CA GLY A 508 -13.70 -9.90 -55.10
C GLY A 508 -13.49 -9.68 -56.59
N PHE A 509 -12.51 -8.83 -56.92
CA PHE A 509 -11.92 -8.73 -58.25
C PHE A 509 -10.39 -8.61 -58.11
N SER A 510 -9.70 -9.60 -58.65
CA SER A 510 -8.27 -9.61 -58.88
C SER A 510 -7.92 -8.82 -60.15
N HIS A 511 -6.93 -7.91 -60.12
CA HIS A 511 -5.85 -7.83 -61.13
C HIS A 511 -4.91 -6.61 -61.00
N HIS A 512 -3.62 -6.93 -61.15
CA HIS A 512 -2.48 -6.28 -61.82
C HIS A 512 -2.19 -4.77 -61.74
N PRO A 513 -0.90 -4.36 -61.58
CA PRO A 513 -0.49 -2.96 -61.53
C PRO A 513 0.11 -2.50 -62.88
N GLU A 514 -0.49 -1.50 -63.52
CA GLU A 514 0.21 -0.61 -64.46
C GLU A 514 -0.43 0.79 -64.40
N ALA A 515 0.42 1.79 -64.60
CA ALA A 515 0.14 3.21 -64.85
C ALA A 515 -0.06 4.14 -63.62
N GLU A 516 1.07 4.56 -63.04
CA GLU A 516 1.31 5.99 -62.85
C GLU A 516 1.10 6.74 -64.19
N GLN A 517 0.35 7.84 -64.19
CA GLN A 517 0.76 9.09 -64.85
C GLN A 517 -0.29 10.21 -64.74
N THR A 518 0.17 11.35 -64.20
CA THR A 518 -0.27 12.73 -64.54
C THR A 518 -1.67 13.12 -64.01
N ILE A 519 -1.96 14.28 -63.41
CA ILE A 519 -1.61 15.66 -63.76
C ILE A 519 -1.77 16.55 -62.52
N VAL A 520 -0.79 17.43 -62.35
CA VAL A 520 -0.78 18.66 -61.55
C VAL A 520 -1.75 19.68 -62.15
N GLN A 521 -2.69 20.19 -61.34
CA GLN A 521 -2.98 21.63 -61.20
C GLN A 521 -3.90 21.88 -60.00
#